data_AF-A0A5D2NEV0-F1
#
_entry.id   AF-A0A5D2NEV0-F1
#
_cell.length_a   1.000
_cell.length_b   1.000
_cell.length_c   1.000
_cell.angle_alpha   90.00
_cell.angle_beta   90.00
_cell.angle_gamma   90.00
#
_symmetry.space_group_name_H-M   'P 1'
#
loop_
_entity.id
_entity.type
_entity.pdbx_description
1 polymer ?
#
loop_
_entity_poly.entity_id
_entity_poly.type
_entity_poly.pdbx_seq_one_letter_code
_entity_poly.pdbx_strand_id
1 'polypeptide(L)' 'MVLNAIGMHLSYLILFLLLTLTLKTTLHYFHYIPFHLKSSHMKLSRSIGDMDVGEFIVPVPYVKQVKELERRKEELE' A
#
# COMPACT_ATOMS: atom_id res chain seq x y z
N MET A 1 23.45 -16.19 -46.02
CA MET A 1 23.03 -16.94 -44.79
C MET A 1 23.48 -16.30 -43.48
N VAL A 2 24.66 -15.68 -43.40
CA VAL A 2 25.21 -15.11 -42.13
C VAL A 2 24.41 -13.93 -41.58
N LEU A 3 23.91 -13.03 -42.44
CA LEU A 3 23.11 -11.86 -42.01
C LEU A 3 21.79 -12.26 -41.32
N ASN A 4 21.17 -13.36 -41.75
CA ASN A 4 19.94 -13.88 -41.15
C ASN A 4 20.21 -14.49 -39.76
N ALA A 5 21.35 -15.16 -39.58
CA ALA A 5 21.75 -15.68 -38.27
C ALA A 5 22.01 -14.54 -37.26
N ILE A 6 22.73 -13.49 -37.67
CA ILE A 6 22.99 -12.32 -36.81
C ILE A 6 21.69 -11.59 -36.46
N GLY A 7 20.79 -11.40 -37.44
CA GLY A 7 19.47 -10.80 -37.21
C GLY A 7 18.59 -11.61 -36.25
N MET A 8 18.61 -12.94 -36.34
CA MET A 8 17.92 -13.83 -35.39
C MET A 8 18.52 -13.75 -33.99
N HIS A 9 19.85 -13.73 -33.85
CA HIS A 9 20.47 -13.59 -32.53
C HIS A 9 20.16 -12.23 -31.88
N LEU A 10 20.14 -11.15 -32.67
CA LEU A 10 19.80 -9.82 -32.17
C LEU A 10 18.33 -9.74 -31.75
N SER A 11 17.41 -10.36 -32.50
CA SER A 11 16.00 -10.39 -32.13
C SER A 11 15.75 -11.19 -30.85
N TYR A 12 16.43 -12.33 -30.65
CA TYR A 12 16.36 -13.07 -29.39
C TYR A 12 16.93 -12.30 -28.20
N LEU A 13 18.00 -11.52 -28.41
CA LEU A 13 18.57 -10.67 -27.36
C LEU A 13 17.58 -9.56 -26.94
N ILE A 14 16.93 -8.93 -27.92
CA ILE A 14 15.91 -7.89 -27.66
C ILE A 14 14.71 -8.49 -26.92
N LEU A 15 14.23 -9.66 -27.34
CA LEU A 15 13.14 -10.36 -26.66
C LEU A 15 13.50 -10.75 -25.22
N PHE A 16 14.73 -11.22 -25.00
CA PHE A 16 15.23 -11.54 -23.66
C PHE A 16 15.32 -10.30 -22.76
N LEU A 17 15.78 -9.16 -23.30
CA LEU A 17 15.81 -7.89 -22.58
C LEU A 17 14.40 -7.39 -22.23
N LEU A 18 13.47 -7.47 -23.18
CA LEU A 18 12.07 -7.09 -22.94
C LEU A 18 11.40 -8.00 -21.90
N LEU A 19 11.68 -9.30 -21.95
CA LEU A 19 11.17 -10.27 -20.99
C LEU A 19 11.69 -9.98 -19.57
N THR A 20 13.00 -9.77 -19.43
CA THR A 20 13.61 -9.48 -18.12
C THR A 20 13.15 -8.14 -17.55
N LEU A 21 12.97 -7.12 -18.40
CA LEU A 21 12.39 -5.84 -17.99
C LEU A 21 10.94 -6.00 -17.52
N THR A 22 10.11 -6.71 -18.30
CA THR A 22 8.69 -6.94 -17.96
C THR A 22 8.54 -7.76 -16.68
N LEU A 23 9.40 -8.77 -16.46
CA LEU A 23 9.40 -9.53 -15.22
C LEU A 23 9.80 -8.66 -14.02
N LYS A 24 10.81 -7.79 -14.16
CA LYS A 24 11.25 -6.90 -13.09
C LYS A 24 10.22 -5.85 -12.74
N THR A 25 9.58 -5.23 -13.74
CA THR A 25 8.50 -4.26 -13.51
C THR A 25 7.30 -4.95 -12.90
N THR A 26 6.88 -6.11 -13.42
CA THR A 26 5.78 -6.89 -12.87
C THR A 26 6.06 -7.29 -11.43
N LEU A 27 7.26 -7.79 -11.11
CA LEU A 27 7.64 -8.14 -9.73
C LEU A 27 7.67 -6.90 -8.82
N HIS A 28 8.13 -5.74 -9.31
CA HIS A 28 8.06 -4.48 -8.58
C HIS A 28 6.60 -4.07 -8.33
N TYR A 29 5.73 -4.14 -9.33
CA TYR A 29 4.31 -3.86 -9.18
C TYR A 29 3.63 -4.87 -8.22
N PHE A 30 3.91 -6.16 -8.34
CA PHE A 30 3.39 -7.18 -7.42
C PHE A 30 3.91 -7.03 -5.98
N HIS A 31 5.07 -6.41 -5.78
CA HIS A 31 5.57 -6.16 -4.42
C HIS A 31 5.07 -4.83 -3.86
N TYR A 32 4.91 -3.81 -4.72
CA TYR A 32 4.51 -2.45 -4.34
C TYR A 32 2.98 -2.29 -4.17
N ILE A 33 2.19 -2.93 -5.04
CA ILE A 33 0.72 -2.84 -5.05
C ILE A 33 0.07 -3.44 -3.78
N PRO A 34 0.44 -4.63 -3.28
CA PRO A 34 -0.14 -5.15 -2.04
C PRO A 34 0.33 -4.44 -0.77
N PHE A 35 1.46 -3.70 -0.81
CA PHE A 35 1.89 -2.89 0.33
C PHE A 35 1.08 -1.59 0.45
N HIS A 36 0.67 -0.99 -0.69
CA HIS A 36 -0.14 0.23 -0.71
C HIS A 36 -1.66 0.00 -0.74
N LEU A 37 -2.14 -1.21 -1.08
CA LEU A 37 -3.57 -1.56 -0.99
C LEU A 37 -4.01 -2.01 0.42
N LYS A 38 -3.10 -2.11 1.38
CA LYS A 38 -3.40 -2.57 2.75
C LYS A 38 -3.87 -1.45 3.70
N SER A 39 -4.44 -0.37 3.17
CA SER A 39 -5.27 0.54 3.97
C SER A 39 -6.65 -0.07 4.31
N SER A 40 -6.98 -1.27 3.84
CA SER A 40 -8.28 -1.94 4.07
C SER A 40 -8.41 -2.63 5.44
N HIS A 41 -7.36 -2.65 6.26
CA HIS A 41 -7.38 -3.37 7.56
C HIS A 41 -7.79 -2.53 8.76
N MET A 42 -7.95 -1.22 8.58
CA MET A 42 -8.26 -0.33 9.67
C MET A 42 -9.74 0.00 9.69
N LYS A 43 -10.40 -0.39 10.77
CA LYS A 43 -11.81 -0.07 11.03
C LYS A 43 -11.99 1.26 11.76
N LEU A 44 -10.88 1.95 12.07
CA LEU A 44 -10.85 3.17 12.86
C LEU A 44 -10.31 4.32 12.02
N SER A 45 -10.93 5.49 12.18
CA SER A 45 -10.49 6.74 11.55
C SER A 45 -9.44 7.49 12.36
N ARG A 46 -9.08 6.99 13.54
CA ARG A 46 -8.17 7.65 14.50
C ARG A 46 -7.37 6.63 15.28
N SER A 47 -6.07 6.80 15.28
CA SER A 47 -5.09 6.00 16.02
C SER A 47 -3.76 6.76 16.06
N ILE A 48 -2.86 6.32 16.94
CA ILE A 48 -1.55 6.96 17.16
C ILE A 48 -0.48 6.02 16.59
N GLY A 49 0.44 6.57 15.81
CA GLY A 49 1.61 5.84 15.29
C GLY A 49 1.45 5.26 13.88
N ASP A 50 0.28 5.37 13.26
CA ASP A 50 0.00 4.88 11.91
C ASP A 50 0.38 5.89 10.81
N MET A 51 1.64 6.33 10.81
CA MET A 51 2.15 7.37 9.90
C MET A 51 2.15 6.93 8.42
N ASP A 52 2.26 5.62 8.17
CA ASP A 52 2.40 5.04 6.83
C ASP A 52 1.07 4.92 6.07
N VAL A 53 -0.07 5.13 6.75
CA VAL A 53 -1.42 5.05 6.17
C VAL A 53 -1.91 6.41 5.64
N GLY A 54 -1.19 7.50 5.95
CA GLY A 54 -1.48 8.84 5.44
C GLY A 54 -2.71 9.52 6.08
N GLU A 55 -3.31 10.47 5.36
CA GLU A 55 -4.37 11.40 5.85
C GLU A 55 -5.67 10.73 6.33
N PHE A 56 -5.83 9.42 6.14
CA PHE A 56 -7.02 8.67 6.53
C PHE A 56 -7.11 8.39 8.04
N ILE A 57 -6.01 8.57 8.78
CA ILE A 57 -5.96 8.46 10.24
C ILE A 57 -5.43 9.74 10.84
N VAL A 58 -6.21 10.31 11.75
CA VAL A 58 -5.75 11.48 12.51
C VAL A 58 -5.43 11.10 13.96
N PRO A 59 -4.24 11.47 14.49
CA PRO A 59 -3.88 11.24 15.89
C PRO A 59 -4.49 12.31 16.82
N VAL A 60 -5.77 12.62 16.62
CA VAL A 60 -6.48 13.69 17.35
C VAL A 60 -7.57 13.07 18.25
N PRO A 61 -7.43 13.12 19.58
CA PRO A 61 -8.42 12.56 20.49
C PRO A 61 -9.70 13.41 20.55
N TYR A 62 -10.83 12.79 20.89
CA TYR A 62 -12.03 13.51 21.29
C TYR A 62 -12.03 13.70 22.80
N VAL A 63 -12.06 14.95 23.26
CA VAL A 63 -12.03 15.28 24.69
C VAL A 63 -13.34 15.96 25.08
N LYS A 64 -14.08 15.35 26.01
CA LYS A 64 -15.27 15.92 26.64
C LYS A 64 -15.01 16.00 28.15
N GLN A 65 -15.12 17.19 28.72
CA GLN A 65 -15.16 17.34 30.18
C GLN A 65 -16.60 17.06 30.63
N VAL A 66 -16.76 16.14 31.59
CA VAL A 66 -18.08 15.72 32.07
C VAL A 66 -18.14 15.94 33.57
N LYS A 67 -19.26 16.47 34.07
CA LYS A 67 -19.49 16.58 35.52
C LYS A 67 -19.68 15.19 36.12
N GLU A 68 -19.13 14.96 37.31
CA GLU A 68 -19.21 13.67 38.02
C GLU A 68 -20.63 13.09 38.08
N LEU A 69 -21.62 13.96 38.34
CA LEU A 69 -23.03 13.57 38.45
C LEU A 69 -23.65 13.10 37.13
N GLU A 70 -23.15 13.56 35.99
CA GLU A 70 -23.62 13.11 34.67
C GLU A 70 -22.99 11.76 34.30
N ARG A 71 -21.71 11.53 34.65
CA ARG A 71 -21.04 10.23 34.44
C ARG A 71 -21.77 9.08 35.15
N ARG A 72 -22.17 9.29 36.40
CA ARG A 72 -22.91 8.29 37.16
C ARG A 72 -24.29 7.96 36.59
N LYS A 73 -24.91 8.89 35.84
CA LYS A 73 -26.18 8.62 35.15
C LYS A 73 -25.96 7.77 33.89
N GLU A 74 -24.92 8.09 33.11
CA GLU A 74 -24.54 7.32 31.91
C GLU A 74 -24.09 5.88 32.26
N GLU A 75 -23.50 5.65 33.43
CA GLU A 75 -23.10 4.30 33.90
C GLU A 75 -24.26 3.43 34.44
N LEU A 76 -25.42 4.05 34.73
CA LEU A 76 -26.61 3.37 35.29
C LEU A 76 -27.69 3.07 34.25
N GLU A 77 -27.52 3.55 33.01
CA GLU A 77 -28.36 3.24 31.83
C GLU A 77 -27.75 2.09 31.01
#